data_AF-A0A952S7H7-F1
#
_entry.id   AF-A0A952S7H7-F1
#
_cell.length_a   1.000
_cell.length_b   1.000
_cell.length_c   1.000
_cell.angle_alpha   90.00
_cell.angle_beta   90.00
_cell.angle_gamma   90.00
#
_symmetry.space_group_name_H-M   'P 1'
#
loop_
_entity.id
_entity.type
_entity.pdbx_description
1 polymer ?
#
loop_
_entity_poly.entity_id
_entity_poly.type
_entity_poly.pdbx_seq_one_letter_code
_entity_poly.pdbx_strand_id
1 'polypeptide(L)'
;MARKKRRFENLPAPPADDKSGKKPVYRDAFQEKLSTPLEELGKKLEGQGRNILYVIGALVVVAIIAWIFVSWNRKSDAEAQAALGKAIVTSQARITDIAPPAGSEEKTFKTVKERSEASIQEFNAVAEKFGGAVGEKARYFAATSRLLIDRDAGVAELEALSKSSGEAGTMAKFALAQAKADMGQYDVAAALYKELLDMSDPILAKETISFELAGIYEKQEKKDDAVNTLFDLVKKASEAKDLEGKPVAPSSTVQKAREKLEELSPEKAKELPTPEPLDLSNFGL
;
A
#
# COMPACT_ATOMS: atom_id res chain seq x y z
N MET A 1 -3.16 77.54 77.72
CA MET A 1 -3.48 76.10 77.89
C MET A 1 -4.97 75.91 77.75
N ALA A 2 -5.46 75.09 76.81
CA ALA A 2 -6.78 74.45 76.86
C ALA A 2 -6.93 73.47 75.69
N ARG A 3 -6.94 72.17 75.99
CA ARG A 3 -7.36 71.10 75.06
C ARG A 3 -8.87 71.16 74.89
N LYS A 4 -9.39 70.93 73.69
CA LYS A 4 -10.75 70.37 73.55
C LYS A 4 -10.84 69.38 72.39
N LYS A 5 -11.33 68.20 72.76
CA LYS A 5 -11.46 66.96 72.01
C LYS A 5 -12.47 67.11 70.85
N ARG A 6 -12.17 66.46 69.73
CA ARG A 6 -13.12 66.23 68.62
C ARG A 6 -14.09 65.12 69.04
N ARG A 7 -15.39 65.40 68.99
CA ARG A 7 -16.47 64.40 68.98
C ARG A 7 -16.93 64.25 67.53
N PHE A 8 -16.92 63.03 67.04
CA PHE A 8 -17.63 62.62 65.83
C PHE A 8 -18.99 62.09 66.28
N GLU A 9 -20.08 62.66 65.78
CA GLU A 9 -21.39 61.99 65.78
C GLU A 9 -22.30 62.61 64.71
N ASN A 10 -22.55 61.77 63.69
CA ASN A 10 -23.67 61.64 62.77
C ASN A 10 -24.53 62.84 62.36
N LEU A 11 -24.62 63.04 61.04
CA LEU A 11 -25.72 63.65 60.29
C LEU A 11 -25.65 63.15 58.81
N PRO A 12 -26.75 63.17 58.03
CA PRO A 12 -27.42 62.00 57.49
C PRO A 12 -27.12 61.72 56.01
N ALA A 13 -27.54 60.52 55.55
CA ALA A 13 -27.37 60.03 54.19
C ALA A 13 -28.06 60.92 53.13
N PRO A 14 -27.41 61.20 51.98
CA PRO A 14 -28.05 61.81 50.82
C PRO A 14 -28.90 60.77 50.05
N PRO A 15 -29.92 61.22 49.29
CA PRO A 15 -30.88 60.33 48.64
C PRO A 15 -30.20 59.48 47.55
N ALA A 16 -30.56 58.20 47.48
CA ALA A 16 -30.18 57.34 46.38
C ALA A 16 -31.08 57.66 45.18
N ASP A 17 -30.57 58.45 44.24
CA ASP A 17 -31.20 58.67 42.96
C ASP A 17 -31.27 57.35 42.17
N ASP A 18 -32.49 56.96 41.82
CA ASP A 18 -32.82 55.87 40.91
C ASP A 18 -32.08 56.03 39.57
N LYS A 19 -31.17 55.08 39.28
CA LYS A 19 -30.68 54.81 37.93
C LYS A 19 -30.76 53.32 37.63
N SER A 20 -31.98 52.87 37.34
CA SER A 20 -32.25 51.74 36.46
C SER A 20 -31.62 51.94 35.07
N GLY A 21 -30.31 51.72 34.95
CA GLY A 21 -29.58 51.74 33.69
C GLY A 21 -28.84 50.42 33.47
N LYS A 22 -29.49 49.45 32.80
CA LYS A 22 -28.81 48.25 32.29
C LYS A 22 -27.67 48.70 31.36
N LYS A 23 -26.43 48.35 31.69
CA LYS A 23 -25.27 48.58 30.81
C LYS A 23 -25.51 47.81 29.49
N PRO A 24 -25.35 48.43 28.31
CA PRO A 24 -25.43 47.69 27.05
C PRO A 24 -24.23 46.75 26.96
N VAL A 25 -24.49 45.45 26.97
CA VAL A 25 -23.47 44.43 26.69
C VAL A 25 -23.27 44.40 25.18
N TYR A 26 -22.10 44.85 24.72
CA TYR A 26 -21.74 44.78 23.32
C TYR A 26 -21.50 43.32 22.93
N ARG A 27 -22.37 42.75 22.08
CA ARG A 27 -22.17 41.44 21.45
C ARG A 27 -21.56 41.67 20.07
N ASP A 28 -20.39 41.08 19.81
CA ASP A 28 -19.78 41.11 18.49
C ASP A 28 -20.67 40.39 17.46
N ALA A 29 -20.70 40.87 16.21
CA ALA A 29 -21.48 40.24 15.13
C ALA A 29 -21.12 38.75 14.90
N PHE A 30 -19.92 38.33 15.31
CA PHE A 30 -19.50 36.92 15.31
C PHE A 30 -20.14 36.12 16.46
N GLN A 31 -20.26 36.72 17.64
CA GLN A 31 -21.00 36.13 18.76
C GLN A 31 -22.49 36.05 18.45
N GLU A 32 -23.05 37.05 17.76
CA GLU A 32 -24.46 37.04 17.39
C GLU A 32 -24.78 35.93 16.38
N LYS A 33 -23.94 35.76 15.34
CA LYS A 33 -24.07 34.69 14.32
C LYS A 33 -23.81 33.27 14.84
N LEU A 34 -23.06 33.11 15.93
CA LEU A 34 -22.89 31.82 16.60
C LEU A 34 -23.93 31.58 17.69
N SER A 35 -24.41 32.64 18.37
CA SER A 35 -25.36 32.53 19.47
C SER A 35 -26.76 32.13 19.00
N THR A 36 -27.24 32.60 17.86
CA THR A 36 -28.58 32.24 17.35
C THR A 36 -28.72 30.74 17.03
N PRO A 37 -27.79 30.10 16.29
CA PRO A 37 -27.87 28.66 16.05
C PRO A 37 -27.58 27.83 17.32
N LEU A 38 -26.74 28.30 18.25
CA LEU A 38 -26.53 27.63 19.54
C LEU A 38 -27.72 27.77 20.49
N GLU A 39 -28.41 28.92 20.51
CA GLU A 39 -29.61 29.16 21.32
C GLU A 39 -30.83 28.40 20.76
N GLU A 40 -30.93 28.24 19.43
CA GLU A 40 -31.94 27.39 18.79
C GLU A 40 -31.67 25.89 19.00
N LEU A 41 -30.40 25.45 18.98
CA LEU A 41 -30.04 24.12 19.45
C LEU A 41 -30.40 23.96 20.93
N GLY A 42 -30.03 24.93 21.79
CA GLY A 42 -30.31 24.89 23.22
C GLY A 42 -31.79 24.74 23.56
N LYS A 43 -32.67 25.49 22.87
CA LYS A 43 -34.12 25.42 23.08
C LYS A 43 -34.78 24.15 22.52
N LYS A 44 -34.25 23.54 21.45
CA LYS A 44 -34.72 22.23 20.98
C LYS A 44 -34.23 21.07 21.85
N LEU A 45 -33.21 21.30 22.67
CA LEU A 45 -32.58 20.32 23.56
C LEU A 45 -33.04 20.47 25.03
N GLU A 46 -33.79 21.53 25.35
CA GLU A 46 -34.38 21.81 26.66
C GLU A 46 -35.50 20.80 26.97
N GLY A 47 -35.12 19.68 27.59
CA GLY A 47 -36.00 18.56 27.95
C GLY A 47 -35.44 17.17 27.63
N GLN A 48 -34.36 17.08 26.84
CA GLN A 48 -33.71 15.80 26.47
C GLN A 48 -32.24 15.71 26.91
N GLY A 49 -31.80 16.53 27.87
CA GLY A 49 -30.41 16.61 28.32
C GLY A 49 -29.75 15.26 28.65
N ARG A 50 -30.53 14.31 29.19
CA ARG A 50 -30.05 12.96 29.50
C ARG A 50 -29.77 12.12 28.25
N ASN A 51 -30.63 12.19 27.22
CA ASN A 51 -30.44 11.45 25.97
C ASN A 51 -29.28 12.03 25.15
N ILE A 52 -29.12 13.36 25.16
CA ILE A 52 -28.02 14.05 24.49
C ILE A 52 -26.68 13.72 25.17
N LEU A 53 -26.64 13.70 26.50
CA LEU A 53 -25.47 13.24 27.27
C LEU A 53 -25.09 11.79 26.93
N TYR A 54 -26.08 10.90 26.77
CA TYR A 54 -25.81 9.52 26.35
C TYR A 54 -25.28 9.41 24.92
N VAL A 55 -25.81 10.20 23.97
CA VAL A 55 -25.31 10.22 22.58
C VAL A 55 -23.88 10.78 22.53
N ILE A 56 -23.60 11.87 23.24
CA ILE A 56 -22.24 12.44 23.33
C ILE A 56 -21.29 11.45 24.00
N GLY A 57 -21.71 10.83 25.11
CA GLY A 57 -20.95 9.79 25.79
C GLY A 57 -20.65 8.59 24.88
N ALA A 58 -21.63 8.13 24.12
CA ALA A 58 -21.45 7.05 23.14
C ALA A 58 -20.46 7.43 22.03
N LEU A 59 -20.53 8.65 21.50
CA LEU A 59 -19.58 9.13 20.49
C LEU A 59 -18.16 9.23 21.03
N VAL A 60 -17.98 9.69 22.27
CA VAL A 60 -16.67 9.74 22.93
C VAL A 60 -16.11 8.33 23.11
N VAL A 61 -16.92 7.36 23.54
CA VAL A 61 -16.50 5.95 23.67
C VAL A 61 -16.10 5.37 22.32
N VAL A 62 -16.88 5.60 21.26
CA VAL A 62 -16.53 5.16 19.90
C VAL A 62 -15.24 5.80 19.42
N ALA A 63 -15.02 7.09 19.68
CA ALA A 63 -13.79 7.78 19.33
C ALA A 63 -12.57 7.22 20.09
N ILE A 64 -12.72 6.88 21.37
CA ILE A 64 -11.66 6.24 22.17
C ILE A 64 -11.36 4.85 21.63
N ILE A 65 -12.37 4.03 21.32
CA ILE A 65 -12.18 2.70 20.73
C ILE A 65 -11.47 2.81 19.37
N ALA A 66 -11.90 3.75 18.52
CA ALA A 66 -11.26 4.00 17.23
C ALA A 66 -9.81 4.47 17.40
N TRP A 67 -9.53 5.33 18.39
CA TRP A 67 -8.17 5.79 18.68
C TRP A 67 -7.28 4.66 19.20
N ILE A 68 -7.78 3.80 20.10
CA ILE A 68 -7.08 2.61 20.58
C ILE A 68 -6.77 1.67 19.40
N PHE A 69 -7.76 1.42 18.54
CA PHE A 69 -7.62 0.57 17.37
C PHE A 69 -6.57 1.13 16.38
N VAL A 70 -6.64 2.42 16.06
CA VAL A 70 -5.66 3.08 15.16
C VAL A 70 -4.25 3.09 15.77
N SER A 71 -4.14 3.35 17.07
CA SER A 71 -2.84 3.37 17.79
C SER A 71 -2.21 1.96 17.86
N TRP A 72 -3.03 0.93 18.11
CA TRP A 72 -2.59 -0.46 18.07
C TRP A 72 -2.16 -0.85 16.65
N ASN A 73 -3.00 -0.61 15.63
CA ASN A 73 -2.69 -0.95 14.25
C ASN A 73 -1.39 -0.30 13.79
N ARG A 74 -1.15 0.99 14.08
CA ARG A 74 0.09 1.67 13.69
C ARG A 74 1.35 1.07 14.30
N LYS A 75 1.30 0.66 15.58
CA LYS A 75 2.43 -0.03 16.23
C LYS A 75 2.61 -1.44 15.66
N SER A 76 1.50 -2.14 15.44
CA SER A 76 1.49 -3.47 14.84
C SER A 76 2.03 -3.46 13.42
N ASP A 77 1.75 -2.43 12.62
CA ASP A 77 2.21 -2.31 11.24
C ASP A 77 3.73 -2.13 11.17
N ALA A 78 4.30 -1.27 12.02
CA ALA A 78 5.74 -1.08 12.08
C ALA A 78 6.49 -2.35 12.51
N GLU A 79 5.96 -3.06 13.51
CA GLU A 79 6.51 -4.34 13.96
C GLU A 79 6.39 -5.42 12.88
N ALA A 80 5.24 -5.50 12.20
CA ALA A 80 4.98 -6.46 11.14
C ALA A 80 5.93 -6.25 9.95
N GLN A 81 6.13 -5.00 9.53
CA GLN A 81 7.07 -4.67 8.45
C GLN A 81 8.52 -4.96 8.83
N ALA A 82 8.92 -4.66 10.08
CA ALA A 82 10.27 -4.99 10.57
C ALA A 82 10.50 -6.52 10.60
N ALA A 83 9.51 -7.29 11.07
CA ALA A 83 9.58 -8.74 11.10
C ALA A 83 9.62 -9.35 9.69
N LEU A 84 8.79 -8.86 8.77
CA LEU A 84 8.82 -9.25 7.36
C LEU A 84 10.17 -8.92 6.72
N GLY A 85 10.69 -7.71 6.94
CA GLY A 85 11.99 -7.27 6.42
C GLY A 85 13.13 -8.17 6.90
N LYS A 86 13.13 -8.56 8.18
CA LYS A 86 14.11 -9.52 8.72
C LYS A 86 14.04 -10.87 8.00
N ALA A 87 12.84 -11.39 7.75
CA ALA A 87 12.66 -12.65 7.03
C ALA A 87 13.14 -12.56 5.57
N ILE A 88 12.93 -11.41 4.91
CA ILE A 88 13.47 -11.14 3.57
C ILE A 88 15.01 -11.11 3.58
N VAL A 89 15.63 -10.49 4.58
CA VAL A 89 17.10 -10.52 4.73
C VAL A 89 17.60 -11.96 4.86
N THR A 90 16.91 -12.79 5.63
CA THR A 90 17.24 -14.22 5.74
C THR A 90 17.09 -14.95 4.41
N SER A 91 16.04 -14.69 3.63
CA SER A 91 15.83 -15.36 2.33
C SER A 91 16.85 -14.95 1.26
N GLN A 92 17.38 -13.73 1.36
CA GLN A 92 18.40 -13.19 0.46
C GLN A 92 19.84 -13.40 0.95
N ALA A 93 20.01 -13.95 2.15
CA ALA A 93 21.31 -14.20 2.75
C ALA A 93 22.24 -14.99 1.82
N ARG A 94 23.53 -14.65 1.88
CA ARG A 94 24.54 -15.27 1.03
C ARG A 94 24.69 -16.74 1.37
N ILE A 95 24.81 -17.56 0.32
CA ILE A 95 25.19 -18.97 0.43
C ILE A 95 26.70 -19.06 0.27
N THR A 96 27.40 -19.44 1.33
CA THR A 96 28.85 -19.50 1.37
C THR A 96 29.32 -20.37 2.54
N ASP A 97 30.41 -21.11 2.34
CA ASP A 97 31.11 -21.83 3.41
C ASP A 97 32.11 -20.94 4.16
N ILE A 98 32.35 -19.72 3.67
CA ILE A 98 33.24 -18.74 4.30
C ILE A 98 32.51 -18.09 5.47
N ALA A 99 33.09 -18.17 6.66
CA ALA A 99 32.57 -17.52 7.86
C ALA A 99 32.55 -15.99 7.66
N PRO A 100 31.49 -15.28 8.12
CA PRO A 100 31.46 -13.83 8.11
C PRO A 100 32.67 -13.25 8.85
N PRO A 101 33.19 -12.07 8.43
CA PRO A 101 34.25 -11.38 9.15
C PRO A 101 33.88 -11.16 10.63
N ALA A 102 34.88 -11.17 11.51
CA ALA A 102 34.66 -10.95 12.94
C ALA A 102 33.95 -9.60 13.17
N GLY A 103 32.82 -9.63 13.90
CA GLY A 103 31.98 -8.46 14.15
C GLY A 103 30.87 -8.23 13.12
N SER A 104 30.75 -9.08 12.08
CA SER A 104 29.61 -9.06 11.16
C SER A 104 28.38 -9.71 11.79
N GLU A 105 27.22 -9.06 11.66
CA GLU A 105 25.90 -9.64 11.97
C GLU A 105 25.23 -10.28 10.74
N GLU A 106 25.95 -10.38 9.62
CA GLU A 106 25.43 -10.97 8.38
C GLU A 106 25.12 -12.46 8.60
N LYS A 107 23.86 -12.84 8.40
CA LYS A 107 23.48 -14.24 8.31
C LYS A 107 23.99 -14.82 6.99
N THR A 108 24.65 -15.98 7.07
CA THR A 108 25.04 -16.78 5.91
C THR A 108 24.56 -18.21 6.09
N PHE A 109 24.42 -18.93 4.97
CA PHE A 109 23.98 -20.32 4.94
C PHE A 109 24.93 -21.15 4.08
N LYS A 110 25.04 -22.45 4.33
CA LYS A 110 25.92 -23.31 3.52
C LYS A 110 25.23 -23.80 2.26
N THR A 111 23.90 -23.90 2.29
CA THR A 111 23.11 -24.40 1.16
C THR A 111 21.86 -23.58 0.91
N VAL A 112 21.29 -23.71 -0.29
CA VAL A 112 19.97 -23.17 -0.62
C VAL A 112 18.90 -23.74 0.30
N LYS A 113 18.98 -25.04 0.59
CA LYS A 113 18.00 -25.74 1.41
C LYS A 113 17.93 -25.17 2.83
N GLU A 114 19.07 -25.04 3.49
CA GLU A 114 19.16 -24.46 4.85
C GLU A 114 18.60 -23.03 4.90
N ARG A 115 18.95 -22.20 3.91
CA ARG A 115 18.44 -20.83 3.81
C ARG A 115 16.93 -20.81 3.62
N SER A 116 16.41 -21.64 2.72
CA SER A 116 14.97 -21.75 2.44
C SER A 116 14.20 -22.24 3.66
N GLU A 117 14.68 -23.26 4.38
CA GLU A 117 14.04 -23.75 5.61
C GLU A 117 13.98 -22.64 6.68
N ALA A 118 15.08 -21.92 6.88
CA ALA A 118 15.14 -20.81 7.82
C ALA A 118 14.22 -19.64 7.41
N SER A 119 14.20 -19.25 6.13
CA SER A 119 13.34 -18.16 5.67
C SER A 119 11.85 -18.53 5.76
N ILE A 120 11.49 -19.76 5.40
CA ILE A 120 10.12 -20.29 5.51
C ILE A 120 9.64 -20.22 6.96
N GLN A 121 10.49 -20.63 7.91
CA GLN A 121 10.14 -20.57 9.33
C GLN A 121 9.88 -19.12 9.79
N GLU A 122 10.74 -18.18 9.39
CA GLU A 122 10.57 -16.77 9.75
C GLU A 122 9.32 -16.15 9.08
N PHE A 123 9.07 -16.43 7.80
CA PHE A 123 7.87 -15.96 7.11
C PHE A 123 6.59 -16.54 7.69
N ASN A 124 6.57 -17.84 8.02
CA ASN A 124 5.42 -18.46 8.67
C ASN A 124 5.13 -17.81 10.03
N ALA A 125 6.17 -17.55 10.84
CA ALA A 125 5.99 -16.84 12.12
C ALA A 125 5.41 -15.42 11.92
N VAL A 126 5.81 -14.71 10.86
CA VAL A 126 5.22 -13.40 10.51
C VAL A 126 3.74 -13.58 10.12
N ALA A 127 3.43 -14.57 9.27
CA ALA A 127 2.06 -14.82 8.80
C ALA A 127 1.10 -15.31 9.90
N GLU A 128 1.61 -15.99 10.92
CA GLU A 128 0.86 -16.44 12.09
C GLU A 128 0.60 -15.28 13.06
N LYS A 129 1.61 -14.43 13.26
CA LYS A 129 1.53 -13.30 14.20
C LYS A 129 0.78 -12.10 13.63
N PHE A 130 0.90 -11.85 12.34
CA PHE A 130 0.34 -10.66 11.68
C PHE A 130 -0.63 -11.06 10.58
N GLY A 131 -1.83 -10.48 10.61
CA GLY A 131 -2.84 -10.65 9.57
C GLY A 131 -2.71 -9.61 8.44
N GLY A 132 -3.75 -9.52 7.61
CA GLY A 132 -3.86 -8.53 6.53
C GLY A 132 -2.74 -8.64 5.49
N ALA A 133 -2.42 -7.50 4.86
CA ALA A 133 -1.48 -7.47 3.73
C ALA A 133 -0.07 -7.97 4.10
N VAL A 134 0.42 -7.73 5.32
CA VAL A 134 1.74 -8.20 5.74
C VAL A 134 1.76 -9.71 5.92
N GLY A 135 0.74 -10.27 6.57
CA GLY A 135 0.59 -11.71 6.72
C GLY A 135 0.48 -12.42 5.37
N GLU A 136 -0.29 -11.86 4.42
CA GLU A 136 -0.39 -12.41 3.08
C GLU A 136 0.92 -12.34 2.29
N LYS A 137 1.67 -11.22 2.38
CA LYS A 137 3.02 -11.11 1.79
C LYS A 137 3.97 -12.13 2.39
N ALA A 138 3.93 -12.34 3.70
CA ALA A 138 4.73 -13.36 4.36
C ALA A 138 4.40 -14.77 3.85
N ARG A 139 3.11 -15.11 3.69
CA ARG A 139 2.68 -16.39 3.07
C ARG A 139 3.19 -16.54 1.64
N TYR A 140 3.13 -15.47 0.84
CA TYR A 140 3.68 -15.47 -0.52
C TYR A 140 5.20 -15.78 -0.52
N PHE A 141 5.97 -15.12 0.34
CA PHE A 141 7.41 -15.36 0.42
C PHE A 141 7.77 -16.74 1.00
N ALA A 142 6.96 -17.26 1.94
CA ALA A 142 7.09 -18.63 2.41
C ALA A 142 6.88 -19.63 1.27
N ALA A 143 5.79 -19.49 0.51
CA ALA A 143 5.45 -20.39 -0.58
C ALA A 143 6.49 -20.37 -1.71
N THR A 144 6.98 -19.19 -2.10
CA THR A 144 8.05 -19.08 -3.11
C THR A 144 9.39 -19.63 -2.62
N SER A 145 9.73 -19.46 -1.34
CA SER A 145 10.92 -20.12 -0.76
C SER A 145 10.75 -21.64 -0.72
N ARG A 146 9.53 -22.12 -0.47
CA ARG A 146 9.17 -23.55 -0.43
C ARG A 146 9.31 -24.22 -1.78
N LEU A 147 9.04 -23.52 -2.90
CA LEU A 147 9.30 -24.05 -4.25
C LEU A 147 10.73 -24.57 -4.47
N LEU A 148 11.71 -24.07 -3.71
CA LEU A 148 13.12 -24.47 -3.82
C LEU A 148 13.45 -25.79 -3.12
N ILE A 149 12.61 -26.25 -2.19
CA ILE A 149 12.88 -27.43 -1.35
C ILE A 149 11.75 -28.47 -1.37
N ASP A 150 10.52 -28.03 -1.64
CA ASP A 150 9.31 -28.83 -1.76
C ASP A 150 8.37 -28.15 -2.77
N ARG A 151 8.55 -28.51 -4.04
CA ARG A 151 7.84 -27.87 -5.16
C ARG A 151 6.34 -28.06 -5.06
N ASP A 152 5.87 -29.26 -4.74
CA ASP A 152 4.44 -29.57 -4.71
C ASP A 152 3.72 -28.77 -3.60
N ALA A 153 4.32 -28.71 -2.41
CA ALA A 153 3.77 -27.91 -1.32
C ALA A 153 3.79 -26.40 -1.64
N GLY A 154 4.88 -25.88 -2.23
CA GLY A 154 4.96 -24.49 -2.65
C GLY A 154 3.90 -24.11 -3.70
N VAL A 155 3.66 -25.00 -4.68
CA VAL A 155 2.60 -24.82 -5.69
C VAL A 155 1.22 -24.79 -5.05
N ALA A 156 0.94 -25.71 -4.13
CA ALA A 156 -0.36 -25.77 -3.44
C ALA A 156 -0.63 -24.50 -2.61
N GLU A 157 0.39 -23.97 -1.93
CA GLU A 157 0.29 -22.73 -1.16
C GLU A 157 0.07 -21.50 -2.07
N LEU A 158 0.78 -21.43 -3.19
CA LEU A 158 0.57 -20.36 -4.18
C LEU A 158 -0.82 -20.40 -4.79
N GLU A 159 -1.35 -21.60 -5.09
CA GLU A 159 -2.70 -21.78 -5.61
C GLU A 159 -3.79 -21.40 -4.60
N ALA A 160 -3.56 -21.64 -3.31
CA ALA A 160 -4.45 -21.16 -2.27
C ALA A 160 -4.42 -19.62 -2.19
N LEU A 161 -3.23 -19.02 -2.26
CA LEU A 161 -3.05 -17.58 -2.13
C LEU A 161 -3.52 -16.80 -3.38
N SER A 162 -3.41 -17.38 -4.58
CA SER A 162 -3.82 -16.75 -5.85
C SER A 162 -5.31 -16.48 -5.97
N LYS A 163 -6.11 -17.02 -5.04
CA LYS A 163 -7.56 -16.78 -4.93
C LYS A 163 -7.89 -15.47 -4.20
N SER A 164 -6.92 -14.87 -3.51
CA SER A 164 -7.08 -13.53 -2.92
C SER A 164 -7.00 -12.46 -4.02
N SER A 165 -7.77 -11.38 -3.86
CA SER A 165 -7.75 -10.21 -4.75
C SER A 165 -6.71 -9.16 -4.34
N GLY A 166 -6.01 -9.36 -3.22
CA GLY A 166 -4.96 -8.45 -2.74
C GLY A 166 -3.65 -8.57 -3.52
N GLU A 167 -2.71 -7.68 -3.23
CA GLU A 167 -1.38 -7.65 -3.85
C GLU A 167 -0.67 -9.01 -3.79
N ALA A 168 -0.69 -9.66 -2.62
CA ALA A 168 -0.10 -10.98 -2.43
C ALA A 168 -0.77 -12.06 -3.29
N GLY A 169 -2.09 -11.96 -3.51
CA GLY A 169 -2.81 -12.87 -4.41
C GLY A 169 -2.39 -12.70 -5.87
N THR A 170 -2.24 -11.46 -6.33
CA THR A 170 -1.73 -11.15 -7.67
C THR A 170 -0.31 -11.67 -7.88
N MET A 171 0.59 -11.42 -6.91
CA MET A 171 1.96 -11.94 -6.95
C MET A 171 1.98 -13.48 -6.92
N ALA A 172 1.14 -14.10 -6.09
CA ALA A 172 1.02 -15.55 -6.02
C ALA A 172 0.51 -16.15 -7.33
N LYS A 173 -0.45 -15.52 -7.99
CA LYS A 173 -0.95 -15.94 -9.29
C LYS A 173 0.14 -15.91 -10.36
N PHE A 174 0.97 -14.87 -10.38
CA PHE A 174 2.10 -14.78 -11.30
C PHE A 174 3.16 -15.85 -11.03
N ALA A 175 3.56 -16.02 -9.76
CA ALA A 175 4.52 -17.06 -9.37
C ALA A 175 3.97 -18.47 -9.64
N LEU A 176 2.66 -18.69 -9.46
CA LEU A 176 1.99 -19.94 -9.81
C LEU A 176 2.07 -20.20 -11.31
N ALA A 177 1.82 -19.19 -12.15
CA ALA A 177 1.95 -19.33 -13.60
C ALA A 177 3.37 -19.76 -14.00
N GLN A 178 4.40 -19.16 -13.40
CA GLN A 178 5.80 -19.54 -13.61
C GLN A 178 6.06 -21.00 -13.17
N ALA A 179 5.62 -21.36 -11.95
CA ALA A 179 5.79 -22.72 -11.44
C ALA A 179 5.08 -23.78 -12.32
N LYS A 180 3.87 -23.49 -12.80
CA LYS A 180 3.12 -24.35 -13.72
C LYS A 180 3.84 -24.47 -15.06
N ALA A 181 4.40 -23.38 -15.59
CA ALA A 181 5.20 -23.41 -16.81
C ALA A 181 6.46 -24.28 -16.65
N ASP A 182 7.16 -24.17 -15.52
CA ASP A 182 8.34 -25.00 -15.23
C ASP A 182 7.99 -26.50 -15.09
N MET A 183 6.74 -26.81 -14.75
CA MET A 183 6.20 -28.18 -14.72
C MET A 183 5.69 -28.67 -16.08
N GLY A 184 5.84 -27.87 -17.15
CA GLY A 184 5.31 -28.19 -18.48
C GLY A 184 3.79 -28.02 -18.61
N GLN A 185 3.12 -27.47 -17.59
CA GLN A 185 1.68 -27.23 -17.58
C GLN A 185 1.34 -25.91 -18.28
N TYR A 186 1.68 -25.81 -19.57
CA TYR A 186 1.62 -24.57 -20.34
C TYR A 186 0.21 -24.03 -20.51
N ASP A 187 -0.81 -24.87 -20.66
CA ASP A 187 -2.19 -24.39 -20.78
C ASP A 187 -2.67 -23.71 -19.49
N VAL A 188 -2.29 -24.25 -18.34
CA VAL A 188 -2.59 -23.66 -17.03
C VAL A 188 -1.83 -22.34 -16.85
N ALA A 189 -0.52 -22.33 -17.19
CA ALA A 189 0.28 -21.12 -17.12
C ALA A 189 -0.28 -20.00 -18.01
N ALA A 190 -0.64 -20.32 -19.26
CA ALA A 190 -1.23 -19.36 -20.19
C ALA A 190 -2.55 -18.80 -19.68
N ALA A 191 -3.42 -19.64 -19.08
CA ALA A 191 -4.67 -19.18 -18.48
C ALA A 191 -4.42 -18.20 -17.32
N LEU A 192 -3.48 -18.51 -16.42
CA LEU A 192 -3.15 -17.63 -15.29
C LEU A 192 -2.57 -16.29 -15.74
N TYR A 193 -1.70 -16.28 -16.77
CA TYR A 193 -1.20 -15.02 -17.33
C TYR A 193 -2.30 -14.19 -18.00
N LYS A 194 -3.26 -14.82 -18.70
CA LYS A 194 -4.42 -14.11 -19.26
C LYS A 194 -5.27 -13.46 -18.18
N GLU A 195 -5.57 -14.19 -17.10
CA GLU A 195 -6.29 -13.63 -15.95
C GLU A 195 -5.57 -12.41 -15.36
N LEU A 196 -4.23 -12.40 -15.33
CA LEU A 196 -3.43 -11.26 -14.88
C LEU A 196 -3.51 -10.07 -15.86
N LEU A 197 -3.56 -10.31 -17.17
CA LEU A 197 -3.70 -9.25 -18.18
C LEU A 197 -5.08 -8.58 -18.14
N ASP A 198 -6.10 -9.35 -17.78
CA ASP A 198 -7.49 -8.89 -17.65
C ASP A 198 -7.71 -8.01 -16.41
N MET A 199 -6.76 -7.98 -15.47
CA MET A 199 -6.82 -7.09 -14.31
C MET A 199 -6.74 -5.61 -14.74
N SER A 200 -7.60 -4.78 -14.12
CA SER A 200 -7.69 -3.35 -14.44
C SER A 200 -6.48 -2.56 -13.92
N ASP A 201 -6.02 -2.88 -12.71
CA ASP A 201 -4.88 -2.24 -12.05
C ASP A 201 -3.91 -3.30 -11.55
N PRO A 202 -3.15 -3.94 -12.45
CA PRO A 202 -2.18 -4.95 -12.05
C PRO A 202 -0.97 -4.27 -11.43
N ILE A 203 -0.60 -4.71 -10.23
CA ILE A 203 0.65 -4.31 -9.56
C ILE A 203 1.88 -4.77 -10.36
N LEU A 204 1.69 -5.78 -11.23
CA LEU A 204 2.69 -6.25 -12.17
C LEU A 204 2.51 -5.56 -13.53
N ALA A 205 3.61 -5.15 -14.14
CA ALA A 205 3.57 -4.51 -15.46
C ALA A 205 2.97 -5.46 -16.50
N LYS A 206 1.92 -5.00 -17.22
CA LYS A 206 1.28 -5.78 -18.30
C LYS A 206 2.26 -6.19 -19.39
N GLU A 207 3.31 -5.40 -19.62
CA GLU A 207 4.43 -5.74 -20.51
C GLU A 207 5.13 -7.05 -20.09
N THR A 208 5.42 -7.19 -18.79
CA THR A 208 6.09 -8.39 -18.26
C THR A 208 5.18 -9.61 -18.40
N ILE A 209 3.90 -9.47 -18.04
CA ILE A 209 2.93 -10.57 -18.17
C ILE A 209 2.74 -10.98 -19.63
N SER A 210 2.67 -10.02 -20.56
CA SER A 210 2.51 -10.29 -22.00
C SER A 210 3.75 -10.99 -22.57
N PHE A 211 4.94 -10.57 -22.16
CA PHE A 211 6.20 -11.21 -22.58
C PHE A 211 6.30 -12.66 -22.10
N GLU A 212 5.97 -12.92 -20.82
CA GLU A 212 5.94 -14.29 -20.28
C GLU A 212 4.89 -15.14 -21.00
N LEU A 213 3.69 -14.61 -21.26
CA LEU A 213 2.65 -15.31 -22.01
C LEU A 213 3.09 -15.68 -23.43
N ALA A 214 3.80 -14.77 -24.13
CA ALA A 214 4.36 -15.09 -25.44
C ALA A 214 5.37 -16.25 -25.38
N GLY A 215 6.22 -16.26 -24.35
CA GLY A 215 7.14 -17.38 -24.10
C GLY A 215 6.40 -18.70 -23.83
N ILE A 216 5.24 -18.66 -23.16
CA ILE A 216 4.38 -19.85 -23.02
C ILE A 216 3.83 -20.30 -24.37
N TYR A 217 3.35 -19.38 -25.22
CA TYR A 217 2.87 -19.74 -26.55
C TYR A 217 3.95 -20.37 -27.43
N GLU A 218 5.20 -19.90 -27.35
CA GLU A 218 6.33 -20.57 -28.02
C GLU A 218 6.50 -22.02 -27.54
N LYS A 219 6.45 -22.25 -26.22
CA LYS A 219 6.53 -23.61 -25.64
C LYS A 219 5.33 -24.50 -26.02
N GLN A 220 4.20 -23.89 -26.39
CA GLN A 220 3.02 -24.58 -26.92
C GLN A 220 3.05 -24.77 -28.45
N GLU A 221 4.12 -24.36 -29.12
CA GLU A 221 4.24 -24.33 -30.59
C GLU A 221 3.19 -23.42 -31.27
N LYS A 222 2.55 -22.52 -30.52
CA LYS A 222 1.59 -21.53 -31.02
C LYS A 222 2.31 -20.27 -31.48
N LYS A 223 3.11 -20.42 -32.54
CA LYS A 223 3.98 -19.36 -33.06
C LYS A 223 3.22 -18.07 -33.38
N ASP A 224 2.05 -18.17 -34.00
CA ASP A 224 1.25 -16.99 -34.37
C ASP A 224 0.76 -16.22 -33.14
N ASP A 225 0.32 -16.93 -32.10
CA ASP A 225 -0.12 -16.31 -30.84
C ASP A 225 1.06 -15.60 -30.14
N ALA A 226 2.25 -16.23 -30.12
CA ALA A 226 3.46 -15.62 -29.57
C ALA A 226 3.84 -14.33 -30.32
N VAL A 227 3.89 -14.40 -31.66
CA VAL A 227 4.20 -13.27 -32.54
C VAL A 227 3.20 -12.13 -32.35
N ASN A 228 1.90 -12.43 -32.32
CA ASN A 228 0.86 -11.42 -32.12
C ASN A 228 0.98 -10.76 -30.75
N THR A 229 1.22 -11.55 -29.70
CA THR A 229 1.38 -11.04 -28.33
C THR A 229 2.59 -10.11 -28.20
N LEU A 230 3.73 -10.48 -28.77
CA LEU A 230 4.94 -9.64 -28.79
C LEU A 230 4.75 -8.38 -29.61
N PHE A 231 4.12 -8.48 -30.79
CA PHE A 231 3.81 -7.33 -31.63
C PHE A 231 2.93 -6.32 -30.90
N ASP A 232 1.83 -6.77 -30.29
CA ASP A 232 0.91 -5.91 -29.54
C ASP A 232 1.59 -5.27 -28.33
N LEU A 233 2.46 -6.01 -27.64
CA LEU A 233 3.26 -5.50 -26.53
C LEU A 233 4.13 -4.33 -27.01
N VAL A 234 4.95 -4.55 -28.04
CA VAL A 234 5.90 -3.53 -28.52
C VAL A 234 5.17 -2.33 -29.12
N LYS A 235 4.10 -2.58 -29.88
CA LYS A 235 3.27 -1.52 -30.46
C LYS A 235 2.67 -0.62 -29.37
N LYS A 236 2.00 -1.20 -28.37
CA LYS A 236 1.40 -0.44 -27.26
C LYS A 236 2.45 0.38 -26.50
N ALA A 237 3.63 -0.19 -26.27
CA ALA A 237 4.72 0.52 -25.61
C ALA A 237 5.25 1.69 -26.47
N SER A 238 5.34 1.52 -27.79
CA SER A 238 5.78 2.60 -28.70
C SER A 238 4.78 3.75 -28.82
N GLU A 239 3.50 3.47 -28.59
CA GLU A 239 2.42 4.47 -28.61
C GLU A 239 2.23 5.14 -27.24
N ALA A 240 2.93 4.66 -26.21
CA ALA A 240 2.82 5.18 -24.84
C ALA A 240 3.40 6.60 -24.75
N LYS A 241 2.62 7.47 -24.11
CA LYS A 241 2.99 8.87 -23.86
C LYS A 241 2.92 9.16 -22.36
N ASP A 242 3.84 10.00 -21.89
CA ASP A 242 3.81 10.50 -20.53
C ASP A 242 2.70 11.56 -20.33
N LEU A 243 2.62 12.12 -19.12
CA LEU A 243 1.64 13.17 -18.79
C LEU A 243 1.83 14.45 -19.59
N GLU A 244 3.01 14.67 -20.17
CA GLU A 244 3.35 15.82 -21.01
C GLU A 244 3.13 15.51 -22.51
N GLY A 245 2.62 14.31 -22.84
CA GLY A 245 2.39 13.87 -24.20
C GLY A 245 3.65 13.44 -24.95
N LYS A 246 4.79 13.29 -24.25
CA LYS A 246 6.07 12.90 -24.84
C LYS A 246 6.18 11.37 -24.93
N PRO A 247 6.90 10.83 -25.94
CA PRO A 247 7.15 9.41 -26.04
C PRO A 247 7.85 8.85 -24.79
N VAL A 248 7.40 7.68 -24.35
CA VAL A 248 8.04 6.96 -23.23
C VAL A 248 9.17 6.08 -23.75
N ALA A 249 10.32 6.12 -23.08
CA ALA A 249 11.44 5.24 -23.39
C ALA A 249 11.03 3.75 -23.23
N PRO A 250 11.34 2.86 -24.18
CA PRO A 250 10.96 1.47 -24.09
C PRO A 250 11.68 0.78 -22.92
N SER A 251 10.91 0.05 -22.11
CA SER A 251 11.45 -0.75 -21.00
C SER A 251 12.37 -1.86 -21.53
N SER A 252 13.23 -2.40 -20.66
CA SER A 252 14.10 -3.53 -21.04
C SER A 252 13.30 -4.76 -21.50
N THR A 253 12.09 -4.97 -20.96
CA THR A 253 11.16 -6.01 -21.40
C THR A 253 10.66 -5.75 -22.82
N VAL A 254 10.33 -4.51 -23.15
CA VAL A 254 9.90 -4.12 -24.51
C VAL A 254 11.03 -4.31 -25.52
N GLN A 255 12.27 -3.98 -25.15
CA GLN A 255 13.45 -4.21 -26.00
C GLN A 255 13.63 -5.70 -26.30
N LYS A 256 13.61 -6.55 -25.27
CA LYS A 256 13.66 -8.02 -25.42
C LYS A 256 12.49 -8.55 -26.26
N ALA A 257 11.28 -8.01 -26.06
CA ALA A 257 10.12 -8.40 -26.84
C ALA A 257 10.29 -8.08 -28.33
N ARG A 258 10.90 -6.93 -28.66
CA ARG A 258 11.22 -6.54 -30.03
C ARG A 258 12.26 -7.46 -30.66
N GLU A 259 13.37 -7.71 -29.97
CA GLU A 259 14.41 -8.65 -30.42
C GLU A 259 13.80 -10.03 -30.71
N LYS A 260 13.00 -10.53 -29.76
CA LYS A 260 12.34 -11.83 -29.90
C LYS A 260 11.33 -11.87 -31.05
N LEU A 261 10.61 -10.78 -31.28
CA LEU A 261 9.70 -10.66 -32.42
C LEU A 261 10.46 -10.66 -33.74
N GLU A 262 11.60 -9.96 -33.82
CA GLU A 262 12.48 -9.97 -35.01
C GLU A 262 12.99 -11.38 -35.32
N GLU A 263 13.35 -12.16 -34.30
CA GLU A 263 13.74 -13.57 -34.48
C GLU A 263 12.59 -14.44 -34.99
N LEU A 264 11.39 -14.30 -34.42
CA LEU A 264 10.25 -15.15 -34.75
C LEU A 264 9.58 -14.78 -36.07
N SER A 265 9.48 -13.48 -36.35
CA SER A 265 8.81 -12.92 -37.53
C SER A 265 9.42 -11.56 -37.92
N PRO A 266 10.52 -11.58 -38.70
CA PRO A 266 11.16 -10.35 -39.20
C PRO A 266 10.21 -9.45 -39.97
N GLU A 267 9.28 -10.03 -40.73
CA GLU A 267 8.32 -9.25 -41.52
C GLU A 267 7.34 -8.48 -40.62
N LYS A 268 6.82 -9.10 -39.56
CA LYS A 268 5.95 -8.37 -38.61
C LYS A 268 6.73 -7.33 -37.81
N ALA A 269 7.98 -7.59 -37.48
CA ALA A 269 8.79 -6.62 -36.75
C ALA A 269 9.01 -5.32 -37.54
N LYS A 270 9.10 -5.39 -38.88
CA LYS A 270 9.22 -4.21 -39.75
C LYS A 270 7.97 -3.32 -39.75
N GLU A 271 6.81 -3.84 -39.36
CA GLU A 271 5.57 -3.06 -39.25
C GLU A 271 5.56 -2.16 -37.99
N LEU A 272 6.43 -2.42 -37.02
CA LEU A 272 6.52 -1.61 -35.81
C LEU A 272 7.23 -0.28 -36.06
N PRO A 273 6.78 0.82 -35.42
CA PRO A 273 7.48 2.08 -35.51
C PRO A 273 8.92 1.96 -35.00
N THR A 274 9.83 2.66 -35.67
CA THR A 274 11.21 2.84 -35.21
C THR A 274 11.15 3.60 -33.87
N PRO A 275 11.92 3.19 -32.83
CA PRO A 275 11.91 3.93 -31.57
C PRO A 275 12.35 5.36 -31.85
N GLU A 276 11.54 6.36 -31.47
CA GLU A 276 11.97 7.75 -31.60
C GLU A 276 13.24 7.95 -30.75
N PRO A 277 14.29 8.58 -31.30
CA PRO A 277 15.49 8.87 -30.54
C PRO A 277 15.12 9.69 -29.31
N LEU A 278 15.60 9.28 -28.13
CA LEU A 278 15.49 10.12 -26.94
C LEU A 278 16.14 11.46 -27.25
N ASP A 279 15.37 12.53 -27.19
CA ASP A 279 15.89 13.88 -27.32
C ASP A 279 16.71 14.21 -26.06
N LEU A 280 17.99 13.88 -26.11
CA LEU A 280 18.94 14.12 -25.04
C LEU A 280 19.25 15.61 -24.83
N SER A 281 18.77 16.51 -25.72
CA SER A 281 19.03 17.95 -25.60
C SER A 281 18.32 18.60 -24.40
N ASN A 282 17.30 17.93 -23.83
CA ASN A 282 16.62 18.37 -22.61
C ASN A 282 17.26 17.85 -21.31
N PHE A 283 18.17 16.87 -21.40
CA PHE A 283 18.98 16.45 -20.25
C PHE A 283 20.26 17.27 -20.26
N GLY A 284 20.17 18.51 -19.78
CA GLY A 284 21.31 19.43 -19.69
C GLY A 284 22.50 18.78 -18.96
N LEU A 285 23.48 18.33 -19.74
CA LEU A 285 24.84 17.99 -19.32
C LEU A 285 25.79 19.06 -19.87
#